data_AF-A0A958SFT5-F1
#
_entry.id   AF-A0A958SFT5-F1
#
_cell.length_a   1.000
_cell.length_b   1.000
_cell.length_c   1.000
_cell.angle_alpha   90.00
_cell.angle_beta   90.00
_cell.angle_gamma   90.00
#
_symmetry.space_group_name_H-M   'P 1'
#
loop_
_entity.id
_entity.type
_entity.pdbx_description
1 polymer ?
#
loop_
_entity_poly.entity_id
_entity_poly.type
_entity_poly.pdbx_seq_one_letter_code
_entity_poly.pdbx_strand_id
1 'polypeptide(L)'
;EIRSSHILIEFKPGAGASEKALAKKRATEILSEVKKSKRPFPELVKLYSDDSLSKAAGGDIGYQSKVTAVPTYYNAAKSTPIGKIHPILVETRFGFHIIKTTGIRKNFEEADRRQIRAVVFEAKRKKIFDQFFRDLKRKYKISINKAALKGLK
;
A
#
# COMPACT_ATOMS: atom_id res chain seq x y z
N GLU A 1 -10.45 -2.25 -8.73
CA GLU A 1 -8.97 -2.36 -8.63
C GLU A 1 -8.32 -1.19 -9.35
N ILE A 2 -7.09 -0.86 -8.98
CA ILE A 2 -6.25 0.12 -9.67
C ILE A 2 -4.98 -0.58 -10.12
N ARG A 3 -4.46 -0.25 -11.30
CA ARG A 3 -3.11 -0.58 -11.74
C ARG A 3 -2.33 0.71 -11.84
N SER A 4 -1.09 0.69 -11.38
CA SER A 4 -0.24 1.86 -11.38
C SER A 4 1.22 1.46 -11.57
N SER A 5 1.97 2.42 -12.11
CA SER A 5 3.42 2.43 -12.01
C SER A 5 3.85 3.46 -10.98
N HIS A 6 4.95 3.25 -10.27
CA HIS A 6 5.45 4.22 -9.29
C HIS A 6 6.97 4.40 -9.29
N ILE A 7 7.38 5.56 -8.77
CA ILE A 7 8.73 5.80 -8.26
C ILE A 7 8.59 5.86 -6.75
N LEU A 8 9.34 5.03 -6.04
CA LEU A 8 9.38 5.01 -4.57
C LEU A 8 10.71 5.60 -4.10
N ILE A 9 10.66 6.56 -3.18
CA ILE A 9 11.82 7.01 -2.41
C ILE A 9 11.67 6.46 -1.00
N GLU A 10 12.49 5.46 -0.66
CA GLU A 10 12.31 4.65 0.54
C GLU A 10 12.80 5.35 1.81
N PHE A 11 12.16 5.02 2.93
CA PHE A 11 12.71 5.21 4.27
C PHE A 11 12.33 3.99 5.12
N LYS A 12 13.08 3.73 6.20
CA LYS A 12 12.79 2.56 7.06
C LYS A 12 11.44 2.71 7.80
N PRO A 13 10.71 1.61 8.03
CA PRO A 13 9.57 1.65 8.95
C PRO A 13 10.01 2.18 10.33
N GLY A 14 9.38 3.25 10.81
CA GLY A 14 9.79 3.92 12.05
C GLY A 14 10.91 4.95 11.90
N ALA A 15 11.30 5.31 10.66
CA ALA A 15 12.26 6.38 10.38
C ALA A 15 11.95 7.66 11.16
N GLY A 16 13.00 8.26 11.73
CA GLY A 16 12.92 9.52 12.46
C GLY A 16 12.62 10.71 11.55
N ALA A 17 12.29 11.86 12.15
CA ALA A 17 11.89 13.06 11.41
C ALA A 17 12.95 13.53 10.39
N SER A 18 14.24 13.44 10.74
CA SER A 18 15.35 13.84 9.86
C SER A 18 15.44 12.97 8.60
N GLU A 19 15.37 11.64 8.75
CA GLU A 19 15.41 10.70 7.61
C GLU A 19 14.21 10.92 6.68
N LYS A 20 13.01 11.07 7.25
CA LYS A 20 11.80 11.38 6.47
C LYS A 20 11.90 12.71 5.74
N ALA A 21 12.50 13.73 6.35
CA ALA A 21 12.69 15.03 5.72
C ALA A 21 13.64 14.96 4.52
N LEU A 22 14.74 14.20 4.64
CA LEU A 22 15.67 13.96 3.53
C LEU A 22 14.99 13.21 2.38
N ALA A 23 14.25 12.14 2.68
CA ALA A 23 13.49 11.39 1.68
C ALA A 23 12.43 12.28 1.00
N LYS A 24 11.72 13.11 1.77
CA LYS A 24 10.71 14.05 1.23
C LYS A 24 11.34 15.08 0.30
N LYS A 25 12.52 15.62 0.66
CA LYS A 25 13.26 16.58 -0.17
C LYS A 25 13.61 15.96 -1.52
N ARG A 26 14.27 14.80 -1.52
CA ARG A 26 14.62 14.04 -2.74
C ARG A 26 13.37 13.71 -3.57
N ALA A 27 12.31 13.23 -2.94
CA ALA A 27 11.06 12.91 -3.63
C ALA A 27 10.40 14.15 -4.27
N THR A 28 10.50 15.32 -3.63
CA THR A 28 9.93 16.57 -4.15
C THR A 28 10.69 17.05 -5.39
N GLU A 29 12.02 16.98 -5.35
CA GLU A 29 12.90 17.30 -6.48
C GLU A 29 12.58 16.37 -7.67
N ILE A 30 12.52 15.07 -7.43
CA ILE A 30 12.21 14.06 -8.46
C ILE A 30 10.79 14.27 -9.03
N LEU A 31 9.78 14.59 -8.20
CA LEU A 31 8.44 14.88 -8.69
C LEU A 31 8.43 16.09 -9.64
N SER A 32 9.21 17.12 -9.34
CA SER A 32 9.37 18.29 -10.21
C SER A 32 9.97 17.92 -11.55
N GLU A 33 11.02 17.09 -11.56
CA GLU A 33 11.65 16.60 -12.78
C GLU A 33 10.71 15.71 -13.59
N VAL A 34 10.04 14.76 -12.93
CA VAL A 34 9.08 13.84 -13.56
C VAL A 34 7.96 14.60 -14.28
N LYS A 35 7.46 15.70 -13.70
CA LYS A 35 6.40 16.52 -14.32
C LYS A 35 6.88 17.31 -15.54
N LYS A 36 8.16 17.72 -15.57
CA LYS A 36 8.75 18.51 -16.66
C LYS A 36 9.36 17.64 -17.76
N SER A 37 9.68 16.39 -17.44
CA SER A 37 10.39 15.47 -18.32
C SER A 37 9.52 15.04 -19.49
N LYS A 38 10.14 14.98 -20.67
CA LYS A 38 9.56 14.33 -21.87
C LYS A 38 9.92 12.84 -21.94
N ARG A 39 10.76 12.34 -21.03
CA ARG A 39 11.17 10.93 -21.00
C ARG A 39 9.99 10.02 -20.64
N PRO A 40 9.91 8.81 -21.19
CA PRO A 40 8.97 7.79 -20.73
C PRO A 40 9.09 7.56 -19.22
N PHE A 41 7.95 7.43 -18.54
CA PHE A 41 7.90 7.15 -17.10
C PHE A 41 8.76 5.94 -16.67
N PRO A 42 8.80 4.81 -17.41
CA PRO A 42 9.69 3.69 -17.07
C PRO A 42 11.18 4.03 -17.01
N GLU A 43 11.66 4.98 -17.82
CA GLU A 43 13.05 5.44 -17.74
C GLU A 43 13.30 6.24 -16.46
N LEU A 44 12.36 7.10 -16.10
CA LEU A 44 12.41 7.86 -14.83
C LEU A 44 12.38 6.90 -13.63
N VAL A 45 11.61 5.81 -13.71
CA VAL A 45 11.63 4.77 -12.67
C VAL A 45 13.01 4.12 -12.53
N LYS A 46 13.65 3.76 -13.64
CA LYS A 46 15.01 3.18 -13.62
C LYS A 46 16.02 4.12 -12.96
N LEU A 47 15.91 5.41 -13.25
CA LEU A 47 16.82 6.44 -12.73
C LEU A 47 16.60 6.71 -11.24
N TYR A 48 15.35 6.80 -10.79
CA TYR A 48 15.04 7.44 -9.51
C TYR A 48 14.44 6.53 -8.44
N SER A 49 13.77 5.45 -8.83
CA SER A 49 13.06 4.61 -7.85
C SER A 49 14.04 3.84 -6.99
N ASP A 50 13.76 3.68 -5.71
CA ASP A 50 14.49 2.79 -4.82
C ASP A 50 13.85 1.38 -4.79
N ASP A 51 12.61 1.24 -5.28
CA ASP A 51 11.92 -0.06 -5.34
C ASP A 51 12.54 -0.99 -6.40
N SER A 52 13.38 -1.92 -5.94
CA SER A 52 14.01 -2.92 -6.80
C SER A 52 13.03 -3.92 -7.43
N LEU A 53 11.86 -4.16 -6.82
CA LEU A 53 10.92 -5.19 -7.25
C LEU A 53 10.17 -4.76 -8.52
N SER A 54 9.71 -3.51 -8.58
CA SER A 54 8.98 -3.00 -9.74
C SER A 54 9.86 -2.28 -10.75
N LYS A 55 11.09 -1.86 -10.39
CA LYS A 55 11.97 -1.06 -11.26
C LYS A 55 12.21 -1.69 -12.61
N ALA A 56 12.46 -3.01 -12.66
CA ALA A 56 12.67 -3.73 -13.93
C ALA A 56 11.41 -3.72 -14.83
N ALA A 57 10.23 -3.70 -14.23
CA ALA A 57 8.93 -3.61 -14.90
C ALA A 57 8.48 -2.15 -15.14
N GLY A 58 9.39 -1.18 -15.12
CA GLY A 58 9.05 0.24 -15.31
C GLY A 58 8.17 0.80 -14.19
N GLY A 59 8.24 0.21 -13.00
CA GLY A 59 7.54 0.65 -11.80
C GLY A 59 6.15 0.05 -11.64
N ASP A 60 5.71 -0.81 -12.56
CA ASP A 60 4.38 -1.44 -12.51
C ASP A 60 4.27 -2.42 -11.34
N ILE A 61 3.26 -2.22 -10.50
CA ILE A 61 2.96 -3.07 -9.33
C ILE A 61 1.68 -3.90 -9.51
N GLY A 62 1.18 -3.99 -10.76
CA GLY A 62 0.01 -4.77 -11.11
C GLY A 62 -1.30 -4.19 -10.56
N TYR A 63 -2.37 -4.96 -10.71
CA TYR A 63 -3.67 -4.58 -10.16
C TYR A 63 -3.72 -4.81 -8.65
N GLN A 64 -4.11 -3.76 -7.93
CA GLN A 64 -4.30 -3.77 -6.50
C GLN A 64 -5.76 -3.44 -6.17
N SER A 65 -6.32 -4.15 -5.21
CA SER A 65 -7.66 -3.87 -4.68
C SER A 65 -7.58 -2.83 -3.56
N LYS A 66 -8.72 -2.28 -3.15
CA LYS A 66 -8.82 -1.41 -1.97
C LYS A 66 -8.36 -2.12 -0.68
N VAL A 67 -8.33 -3.45 -0.68
CA VAL A 67 -7.97 -4.26 0.48
C VAL A 67 -6.48 -4.61 0.49
N THR A 68 -5.86 -4.79 -0.67
CA THR A 68 -4.42 -5.13 -0.77
C THR A 68 -3.51 -3.91 -0.82
N ALA A 69 -3.98 -2.80 -1.38
CA ALA A 69 -3.21 -1.56 -1.43
C ALA A 69 -3.23 -0.81 -0.09
N VAL A 70 -2.15 -0.05 0.17
CA VAL A 70 -2.14 0.94 1.24
C VAL A 70 -3.24 2.00 0.96
N PRO A 71 -4.11 2.36 1.93
CA PRO A 71 -5.28 3.21 1.66
C PRO A 71 -4.96 4.56 1.03
N THR A 72 -3.91 5.24 1.49
CA THR A 72 -3.47 6.54 0.95
C THR A 72 -3.01 6.41 -0.50
N TYR A 73 -2.21 5.39 -0.80
CA TYR A 73 -1.79 5.04 -2.15
C TYR A 73 -2.98 4.74 -3.06
N TYR A 74 -3.88 3.86 -2.62
CA TYR A 74 -5.05 3.46 -3.40
C TYR A 74 -5.93 4.66 -3.78
N ASN A 75 -6.20 5.53 -2.80
CA ASN A 75 -7.04 6.71 -3.02
C ASN A 75 -6.41 7.69 -4.01
N ALA A 76 -5.09 7.93 -3.91
CA ALA A 76 -4.35 8.78 -4.84
C ALA A 76 -4.32 8.20 -6.26
N ALA A 77 -4.04 6.90 -6.40
CA ALA A 77 -4.07 6.25 -7.71
C ALA A 77 -5.48 6.27 -8.32
N LYS A 78 -6.52 5.98 -7.52
CA LYS A 78 -7.91 5.96 -7.98
C LYS A 78 -8.42 7.34 -8.39
N SER A 79 -7.98 8.43 -7.75
CA SER A 79 -8.37 9.79 -8.10
C SER A 79 -7.61 10.36 -9.30
N THR A 80 -6.56 9.67 -9.75
CA THR A 80 -5.73 10.12 -10.87
C THR A 80 -6.23 9.50 -12.19
N PRO A 81 -6.45 10.30 -13.24
CA PRO A 81 -6.85 9.77 -14.54
C PRO A 81 -5.83 8.76 -15.10
N ILE A 82 -6.31 7.78 -15.85
CA ILE A 82 -5.45 6.77 -16.50
C ILE A 82 -4.44 7.49 -17.42
N GLY A 83 -3.18 7.07 -17.33
CA GLY A 83 -2.05 7.65 -18.04
C GLY A 83 -1.45 8.89 -17.38
N LYS A 84 -2.06 9.44 -16.33
CA LYS A 84 -1.58 10.64 -15.63
C LYS A 84 -0.83 10.30 -14.35
N ILE A 85 0.00 11.25 -13.92
CA ILE A 85 0.75 11.20 -12.66
C ILE A 85 -0.05 11.96 -11.60
N HIS A 86 -0.13 11.41 -10.39
CA HIS A 86 -0.76 12.06 -9.26
C HIS A 86 0.00 13.37 -8.93
N PRO A 87 -0.69 14.51 -8.73
CA PRO A 87 -0.02 15.80 -8.67
C PRO A 87 0.84 16.03 -7.42
N ILE A 88 0.66 15.24 -6.36
CA ILE A 88 1.40 15.38 -5.09
C ILE A 88 2.08 14.07 -4.70
N LEU A 89 3.06 14.15 -3.79
CA LEU A 89 3.67 12.96 -3.19
C LEU A 89 2.69 12.25 -2.28
N VAL A 90 2.76 10.92 -2.26
CA VAL A 90 1.98 10.09 -1.33
C VAL A 90 2.92 9.43 -0.35
N GLU A 91 2.77 9.73 0.94
CA GLU A 91 3.51 9.02 2.00
C GLU A 91 2.81 7.71 2.35
N THR A 92 3.61 6.65 2.49
CA THR A 92 3.21 5.39 3.12
C THR A 92 4.27 4.95 4.12
N ARG A 93 4.05 3.81 4.77
CA ARG A 93 5.07 3.19 5.65
C ARG A 93 6.36 2.78 4.94
N PHE A 94 6.37 2.76 3.60
CA PHE A 94 7.52 2.37 2.79
C PHE A 94 8.35 3.56 2.30
N GLY A 95 7.79 4.78 2.32
CA GLY A 95 8.43 5.93 1.70
C GLY A 95 7.46 6.91 1.06
N PHE A 96 8.01 7.78 0.21
CA PHE A 96 7.25 8.69 -0.64
C PHE A 96 7.09 8.10 -2.04
N HIS A 97 5.87 8.14 -2.56
CA HIS A 97 5.53 7.61 -3.87
C HIS A 97 5.15 8.72 -4.83
N ILE A 98 5.67 8.63 -6.05
CA ILE A 98 5.17 9.32 -7.23
C ILE A 98 4.42 8.29 -8.05
N ILE A 99 3.11 8.50 -8.24
CA ILE A 99 2.20 7.48 -8.75
C ILE A 99 1.73 7.86 -10.14
N LYS A 100 1.85 6.95 -11.11
CA LYS A 100 1.20 7.03 -12.42
C LYS A 100 0.11 5.97 -12.50
N THR A 101 -1.14 6.37 -12.67
CA THR A 101 -2.24 5.42 -12.84
C THR A 101 -2.21 4.86 -14.25
N THR A 102 -2.21 3.54 -14.39
CA THR A 102 -2.13 2.84 -15.69
C THR A 102 -3.38 2.03 -15.99
N GLY A 103 -4.27 1.81 -15.02
CA GLY A 103 -5.57 1.19 -15.26
C GLY A 103 -6.50 1.30 -14.06
N ILE A 104 -7.81 1.25 -14.32
CA ILE A 104 -8.85 1.21 -13.29
C ILE A 104 -9.89 0.16 -13.72
N ARG A 105 -10.16 -0.80 -12.84
CA ARG A 105 -11.29 -1.74 -12.97
C ARG A 105 -12.34 -1.36 -11.95
N LYS A 106 -13.51 -0.94 -12.42
CA LYS A 106 -14.54 -0.35 -11.55
C LYS A 106 -15.50 -1.40 -11.00
N ASN A 107 -15.70 -2.48 -11.76
CA ASN A 107 -16.79 -3.40 -11.54
C ASN A 107 -16.27 -4.71 -10.95
N PHE A 108 -17.14 -5.47 -10.29
CA PHE A 108 -16.77 -6.75 -9.69
C PHE A 108 -16.40 -7.79 -10.75
N GLU A 109 -17.02 -7.70 -11.92
CA GLU A 109 -16.85 -8.59 -13.07
C GLU A 109 -15.44 -8.51 -13.66
N GLU A 110 -14.85 -7.31 -13.64
CA GLU A 110 -13.51 -7.04 -14.18
C GLU A 110 -12.41 -7.35 -13.17
N ALA A 111 -12.74 -7.44 -11.88
CA ALA A 111 -11.79 -7.60 -10.79
C ALA A 111 -11.36 -9.06 -10.58
N ASP A 112 -10.31 -9.28 -9.81
CA ASP A 112 -9.95 -10.62 -9.35
C ASP A 112 -10.97 -11.12 -8.32
N ARG A 113 -12.03 -11.77 -8.83
CA ARG A 113 -13.11 -12.33 -8.04
C ARG A 113 -12.62 -13.37 -7.03
N ARG A 114 -11.53 -14.10 -7.32
CA ARG A 114 -10.98 -15.11 -6.39
C ARG A 114 -10.37 -14.41 -5.19
N GLN A 115 -9.54 -13.40 -5.43
CA GLN A 115 -8.92 -12.61 -4.37
C GLN A 115 -9.97 -11.89 -3.52
N ILE A 116 -10.97 -11.25 -4.14
CA ILE A 116 -12.04 -10.56 -3.41
C ILE A 116 -12.82 -11.54 -2.54
N ARG A 117 -13.19 -12.72 -3.07
CA ARG A 117 -13.90 -13.75 -2.29
C ARG A 117 -13.08 -14.22 -1.10
N ALA A 118 -11.79 -14.49 -1.28
CA ALA A 118 -10.90 -14.91 -0.20
C ALA A 118 -10.83 -13.86 0.91
N VAL A 119 -10.64 -12.59 0.54
CA VAL A 119 -10.61 -11.48 1.50
C VAL A 119 -11.94 -11.32 2.25
N VAL A 120 -13.06 -11.38 1.55
CA VAL A 120 -14.40 -11.26 2.18
C VAL A 120 -14.67 -12.45 3.10
N PHE A 121 -14.31 -13.66 2.68
CA PHE A 121 -14.42 -14.86 3.49
C PHE A 121 -13.63 -14.72 4.79
N GLU A 122 -12.36 -14.33 4.71
CA GLU A 122 -11.49 -14.13 5.88
C GLU A 122 -12.02 -13.06 6.82
N ALA A 123 -12.51 -11.93 6.29
CA ALA A 123 -13.10 -10.87 7.10
C ALA A 123 -14.36 -11.34 7.85
N LYS A 124 -15.25 -12.09 7.17
CA LYS A 124 -16.45 -12.67 7.78
C LYS A 124 -16.08 -13.73 8.83
N ARG A 125 -15.17 -14.64 8.48
CA ARG A 125 -14.66 -15.70 9.36
C ARG A 125 -14.08 -15.10 10.64
N LYS A 126 -13.21 -14.10 10.53
CA LYS A 126 -12.64 -13.40 11.68
C LYS A 126 -13.72 -12.78 12.56
N LYS A 127 -14.70 -12.07 11.98
CA LYS A 127 -15.80 -11.46 12.74
C LYS A 127 -16.60 -12.50 13.53
N ILE A 128 -16.96 -13.61 12.89
CA ILE A 128 -17.70 -14.71 13.51
C ILE A 128 -16.87 -15.34 14.63
N PHE A 129 -15.60 -15.64 14.36
CA PHE A 129 -14.71 -16.26 15.34
C PHE A 129 -14.46 -15.36 16.55
N ASP A 130 -14.17 -14.07 16.32
CA ASP A 130 -14.02 -13.11 17.41
C ASP A 130 -15.30 -13.03 18.26
N GLN A 131 -16.48 -13.07 17.64
CA GLN A 131 -17.77 -13.06 18.35
C GLN A 131 -17.96 -14.35 19.17
N PHE A 132 -17.74 -15.50 18.56
CA PHE A 132 -17.83 -16.80 19.20
C PHE A 132 -16.94 -16.87 20.46
N PHE A 133 -15.67 -16.44 20.35
CA PHE A 133 -14.77 -16.41 21.51
C PHE A 133 -15.17 -15.37 22.56
N ARG A 134 -15.70 -14.21 22.17
CA ARG A 134 -16.26 -13.26 23.15
C ARG A 134 -17.40 -13.89 23.94
N ASP A 135 -18.30 -14.61 23.28
CA ASP A 135 -19.45 -15.25 23.91
C ASP A 135 -19.02 -16.40 24.83
N LEU A 136 -18.05 -17.22 24.40
CA LEU A 136 -17.44 -18.25 25.26
C LEU A 136 -16.80 -17.65 26.51
N LYS A 137 -16.03 -16.57 26.38
CA LYS A 137 -15.38 -15.90 27.52
C LYS A 137 -16.38 -15.32 28.52
N ARG A 138 -17.57 -14.93 28.07
CA ARG A 138 -18.66 -14.47 28.95
C ARG A 138 -19.37 -15.63 29.63
N LYS A 139 -19.56 -16.75 28.93
CA LYS A 139 -20.27 -17.93 29.42
C LYS A 139 -19.47 -18.72 30.45
N TYR A 140 -18.16 -18.82 30.26
CA TYR A 140 -17.29 -19.64 31.10
C TYR A 140 -16.37 -18.78 31.97
N LYS A 141 -16.21 -19.15 33.24
CA LYS A 141 -15.28 -18.48 34.15
C LYS A 141 -13.85 -18.81 33.73
N ILE A 142 -13.08 -17.79 33.37
CA ILE A 142 -11.67 -17.93 32.95
C ILE A 142 -10.76 -17.41 34.05
N SER A 143 -9.88 -18.27 34.54
CA SER A 143 -8.80 -17.90 35.45
C SER A 143 -7.49 -17.81 34.67
N ILE A 144 -6.84 -16.64 34.68
CA ILE A 144 -5.57 -16.42 33.97
C ILE A 144 -4.43 -16.45 34.97
N ASN A 145 -3.51 -17.42 34.83
CA ASN A 145 -2.27 -17.44 35.59
C ASN A 145 -1.30 -16.40 35.00
N LYS A 146 -1.26 -15.21 35.61
CA LYS A 146 -0.40 -14.10 35.17
C LYS A 146 1.09 -14.39 35.34
N ALA A 147 1.49 -15.25 36.28
CA ALA A 147 2.89 -15.61 36.51
C ALA A 147 3.45 -16.44 35.34
N ALA A 148 2.71 -17.47 34.91
CA ALA A 148 3.07 -18.27 33.75
C ALA A 148 3.09 -17.45 32.44
N LEU A 149 2.20 -16.47 32.32
CA LEU A 149 2.12 -15.61 31.12
C LEU A 149 3.31 -14.66 30.97
N LYS A 150 3.94 -14.26 32.08
CA LYS A 150 5.06 -13.30 32.09
C LYS A 150 6.36 -13.92 31.57
N GLY A 151 6.55 -15.23 31.72
CA GLY A 151 7.75 -15.95 31.25
C GLY A 151 7.74 -16.31 29.76
N LEU A 152 6.67 -15.96 29.04
CA LEU A 152 6.49 -16.26 27.60
C LEU A 152 6.70 -15.04 26.68
N LYS A 153 6.89 -13.85 27.25
CA LYS A 153 7.19 -12.62 26.50
C LYS A 153 8.68 -12.37 26.43
#